data_AF-A0A749PLQ3-F1
#
_entry.id   AF-A0A749PLQ3-F1
#
_cell.length_a   1.000
_cell.length_b   1.000
_cell.length_c   1.000
_cell.angle_alpha   90.00
_cell.angle_beta   90.00
_cell.angle_gamma   90.00
#
_symmetry.space_group_name_H-M   'P 1'
#
loop_
_entity.id
_entity.type
_entity.pdbx_description
1 polymer ?
#
loop_
_entity_poly.entity_id
_entity_poly.type
_entity_poly.pdbx_seq_one_letter_code
_entity_poly.pdbx_strand_id
1 'polypeptide(L)'
;AKRGQEKILQRKGRLAASIHEASDNDSATVGTNVKYAAIHQYGGTVTIPARSQQAYYKKYKDGRVGNRFVKKSQSNFSRWHTLPEYHITIPARPFLALDDSDVRQMGDTLENYLRTLTDD
;
A
#
# COMPACT_ATOMS: atom_id res chain seq x y z
N ALA A 1 -15.79 -6.73 13.93
CA ALA A 1 -15.06 -7.82 13.23
C ALA A 1 -13.55 -7.71 13.45
N LYS A 2 -12.92 -8.75 14.01
CA LYS A 2 -11.45 -8.87 14.08
C LYS A 2 -10.88 -8.78 12.67
N ARG A 3 -9.90 -7.90 12.46
CA ARG A 3 -9.28 -7.65 11.15
C ARG A 3 -8.33 -8.82 10.84
N GLY A 4 -8.85 -9.88 10.24
CA GLY A 4 -8.07 -11.07 9.86
C GLY A 4 -7.00 -10.74 8.82
N GLN A 5 -5.84 -11.39 8.93
CA GLN A 5 -4.69 -11.24 8.02
C GLN A 5 -4.98 -11.70 6.58
N GLU A 6 -6.10 -12.38 6.35
CA GLU A 6 -6.44 -13.08 5.11
C GLU A 6 -6.85 -12.14 3.97
N LYS A 7 -7.15 -10.87 4.27
CA LYS A 7 -7.64 -9.87 3.29
C LYS A 7 -6.72 -8.67 3.15
N ILE A 8 -5.42 -8.92 3.03
CA ILE A 8 -4.43 -7.88 2.69
C ILE A 8 -4.86 -7.24 1.36
N LEU A 9 -4.89 -5.91 1.32
CA LEU A 9 -5.35 -5.07 0.18
C LEU A 9 -6.83 -5.19 -0.22
N GLN A 10 -7.55 -6.22 0.20
CA GLN A 10 -8.95 -6.42 -0.17
C GLN A 10 -9.95 -5.89 0.86
N ARG A 11 -9.52 -5.60 2.10
CA ARG A 11 -10.43 -5.23 3.20
C ARG A 11 -11.40 -4.10 2.89
N LYS A 12 -10.96 -3.08 2.13
CA LYS A 12 -11.81 -1.96 1.69
C LYS A 12 -12.11 -2.00 0.18
N GLY A 13 -11.53 -2.94 -0.56
CA GLY A 13 -11.60 -2.98 -2.02
C GLY A 13 -10.97 -1.80 -2.77
N ARG A 14 -10.39 -0.80 -2.08
CA ARG A 14 -9.94 0.46 -2.70
C ARG A 14 -8.95 0.25 -3.85
N LEU A 15 -8.03 -0.71 -3.74
CA LEU A 15 -7.07 -0.98 -4.80
C LEU A 15 -7.78 -1.55 -6.03
N ALA A 16 -8.58 -2.60 -5.84
CA ALA A 16 -9.36 -3.22 -6.91
C ALA A 16 -10.29 -2.21 -7.60
N ALA A 17 -10.98 -1.37 -6.83
CA ALA A 17 -11.89 -0.34 -7.34
C ALA A 17 -11.18 0.84 -8.04
N SER A 18 -9.84 0.89 -8.04
CA SER A 18 -9.04 1.98 -8.63
C SER A 18 -8.24 1.55 -9.84
N ILE A 19 -8.49 0.32 -10.33
CA ILE A 19 -7.92 -0.15 -11.58
C ILE A 19 -8.72 0.49 -12.71
N HIS A 20 -8.00 1.07 -13.66
CA HIS A 20 -8.57 1.70 -14.84
C HIS A 20 -7.87 1.14 -16.07
N GLU A 21 -8.65 0.85 -17.10
CA GLU A 21 -8.17 0.56 -18.45
C GLU A 21 -8.19 1.81 -19.34
N ALA A 22 -7.31 1.82 -20.33
CA ALA A 22 -7.31 2.75 -21.45
C ALA A 22 -6.79 2.01 -22.69
N SER A 23 -7.38 2.25 -23.86
CA SER A 23 -6.99 1.61 -25.11
C SER A 23 -7.02 2.60 -26.27
N ASP A 24 -6.15 2.38 -27.25
CA ASP A 24 -6.13 3.04 -28.54
C ASP A 24 -6.07 1.98 -29.67
N ASN A 25 -5.76 2.41 -30.90
CA ASN A 25 -5.72 1.50 -32.06
C ASN A 25 -4.60 0.44 -31.95
N ASP A 26 -3.52 0.75 -31.22
CA ASP A 26 -2.29 -0.03 -31.25
C ASP A 26 -1.90 -0.58 -29.86
N SER A 27 -2.57 -0.13 -28.80
CA SER A 27 -2.20 -0.43 -27.42
C SER A 27 -3.40 -0.49 -26.47
N ALA A 28 -3.27 -1.34 -25.44
CA ALA A 28 -4.16 -1.39 -24.30
C ALA A 28 -3.33 -1.34 -23.02
N THR A 29 -3.70 -0.44 -22.11
CA THR A 29 -3.01 -0.19 -20.84
C THR A 29 -3.97 -0.36 -19.67
N VAL A 30 -3.49 -1.01 -18.62
CA VAL A 30 -4.21 -1.14 -17.34
C VAL A 30 -3.34 -0.63 -16.20
N GLY A 31 -3.92 0.09 -15.25
CA GLY A 31 -3.15 0.66 -14.17
C GLY A 31 -3.96 1.23 -13.02
N THR A 32 -3.27 1.79 -12.03
CA THR A 32 -3.89 2.43 -10.86
C THR A 32 -3.05 3.61 -10.40
N ASN A 33 -3.70 4.66 -9.91
CA ASN A 33 -3.06 5.85 -9.36
C ASN A 33 -2.79 5.76 -7.84
N VAL A 34 -3.04 4.61 -7.24
CA VAL A 34 -2.92 4.43 -5.80
C VAL A 34 -1.45 4.36 -5.39
N LYS A 35 -1.00 5.29 -4.55
CA LYS A 35 0.41 5.43 -4.12
C LYS A 35 1.08 4.13 -3.65
N TYR A 36 0.35 3.29 -2.91
CA TYR A 36 0.89 2.03 -2.39
C TYR A 36 0.91 0.89 -3.43
N ALA A 37 0.28 1.05 -4.59
CA ALA A 37 0.12 -0.01 -5.57
C ALA A 37 1.47 -0.49 -6.12
N ALA A 38 2.38 0.44 -6.45
CA ALA A 38 3.68 0.10 -7.03
C ALA A 38 4.51 -0.81 -6.12
N ILE A 39 4.67 -0.43 -4.85
CA ILE A 39 5.45 -1.24 -3.89
C ILE A 39 4.78 -2.57 -3.56
N HIS A 40 3.45 -2.69 -3.75
CA HIS A 40 2.77 -3.97 -3.65
C HIS A 40 2.92 -4.80 -4.92
N GLN A 41 2.90 -4.22 -6.13
CA GLN A 41 3.09 -4.96 -7.38
C GLN A 41 4.52 -5.51 -7.48
N TYR A 42 5.52 -4.65 -7.26
CA TYR A 42 6.93 -4.97 -7.51
C TYR A 42 7.70 -5.40 -6.26
N GLY A 43 7.13 -5.19 -5.08
CA GLY A 43 7.89 -5.23 -3.84
C GLY A 43 8.80 -4.01 -3.70
N GLY A 44 9.54 -3.94 -2.59
CA GLY A 44 10.54 -2.91 -2.40
C GLY A 44 10.87 -2.67 -0.94
N THR A 45 11.81 -1.76 -0.71
CA THR A 45 12.25 -1.36 0.63
C THR A 45 11.97 0.12 0.83
N VAL A 46 11.33 0.46 1.95
CA VAL A 46 11.13 1.85 2.38
C VAL A 46 12.17 2.17 3.44
N THR A 47 13.05 3.13 3.14
CA THR A 47 14.00 3.66 4.11
C THR A 47 13.35 4.74 4.95
N ILE A 48 13.44 4.60 6.27
CA ILE A 48 12.97 5.57 7.25
C ILE A 48 14.20 6.25 7.85
N PRO A 49 14.45 7.55 7.58
CA PRO A 49 15.65 8.22 8.05
C PRO A 49 15.67 8.34 9.57
N ALA A 50 16.88 8.41 10.13
CA ALA A 50 17.07 8.67 11.54
C ALA A 50 16.39 9.97 11.96
N ARG A 51 15.69 9.96 13.09
CA ARG A 51 15.01 11.16 13.61
C ARG A 51 14.96 11.17 15.12
N SER A 52 15.01 12.38 15.67
CA SER A 52 14.83 12.62 17.10
C SER A 52 13.56 13.43 17.32
N GLN A 53 12.75 13.02 18.30
CA GLN A 53 11.58 13.78 18.73
C GLN A 53 11.58 13.96 20.24
N GLN A 54 11.14 15.13 20.68
CA GLN A 54 10.99 15.43 22.09
C GLN A 54 9.59 14.96 22.56
N ALA A 55 9.57 14.03 23.51
CA ALA A 55 8.35 13.58 24.15
C ALA A 55 8.19 14.28 25.52
N TYR A 56 6.94 14.47 25.91
CA TYR A 56 6.53 15.19 27.12
C TYR A 56 5.85 14.24 28.10
N TYR A 57 6.23 14.32 29.38
CA TYR A 57 5.76 13.45 30.45
C TYR A 57 5.47 14.24 31.73
N LYS A 58 4.72 13.60 32.65
CA LYS A 58 4.58 14.06 34.03
C LYS A 58 5.62 13.40 34.93
N LYS A 59 6.42 14.20 35.60
CA LYS A 59 7.25 13.82 36.74
C LYS A 59 6.49 14.09 38.04
N TYR A 60 6.39 13.08 38.88
CA TYR A 60 5.75 13.15 40.20
C TYR A 60 6.69 13.78 41.23
N LYS A 61 6.16 14.18 42.39
CA LYS A 61 6.93 14.84 43.46
C LYS A 61 8.05 13.95 44.02
N ASP A 62 7.85 12.63 43.99
CA ASP A 62 8.84 11.61 44.37
C ASP A 62 9.98 11.42 43.35
N GLY A 63 9.97 12.19 42.26
CA GLY A 63 10.99 12.14 41.21
C GLY A 63 10.73 11.12 40.10
N ARG A 64 9.73 10.23 40.24
CA ARG A 64 9.39 9.24 39.21
C ARG A 64 8.78 9.93 37.99
N VAL A 65 9.16 9.49 36.80
CA VAL A 65 8.56 9.95 35.54
C VAL A 65 7.47 8.96 35.12
N GLY A 66 6.27 9.45 34.85
CA GLY A 66 5.16 8.64 34.38
C GLY A 66 5.41 8.03 32.99
N ASN A 67 4.82 6.88 32.74
CA ASN A 67 4.96 6.12 31.48
C ASN A 67 4.05 6.61 30.35
N ARG A 68 3.17 7.59 30.61
CA ARG A 68 2.21 8.12 29.64
C ARG A 68 2.66 9.47 29.11
N PHE A 69 2.52 9.64 27.79
CA PHE A 69 2.72 10.93 27.14
C PHE A 69 1.64 11.93 27.59
N VAL A 70 2.03 13.19 27.79
CA VAL A 70 1.10 14.29 28.11
C VAL A 70 1.29 15.45 27.15
N LYS A 71 0.28 16.33 27.06
CA LYS A 71 0.40 17.59 26.31
C LYS A 71 1.49 18.46 26.90
N LYS A 72 2.18 19.25 26.06
CA LYS A 72 3.27 20.15 26.49
C LYS A 72 2.87 21.08 27.62
N SER A 73 1.69 21.71 27.55
CA SER A 73 1.19 22.62 28.60
C SER A 73 0.95 21.95 29.95
N GLN A 74 0.80 20.62 29.97
CA GLN A 74 0.63 19.85 31.19
C GLN A 74 1.94 19.14 31.61
N SER A 75 3.00 19.26 30.82
CA SER A 75 4.27 18.58 31.06
C SER A 75 5.15 19.37 32.03
N ASN A 76 5.90 18.65 32.87
CA ASN A 76 6.98 19.20 33.68
C ASN A 76 8.31 18.45 33.46
N PHE A 77 8.33 17.48 32.55
CA PHE A 77 9.52 16.75 32.15
C PHE A 77 9.47 16.44 30.64
N SER A 78 10.56 16.66 29.93
CA SER A 78 10.68 16.28 28.52
C SER A 78 11.92 15.44 28.30
N ARG A 79 11.85 14.53 27.32
CA ARG A 79 12.95 13.65 26.95
C ARG A 79 13.04 13.51 25.44
N TRP A 80 14.26 13.57 24.92
CA TRP A 80 14.53 13.23 23.53
C TRP A 80 14.52 11.71 23.34
N HIS A 81 13.76 11.26 22.35
CA HIS A 81 13.79 9.89 21.86
C HIS A 81 14.32 9.90 20.43
N THR A 82 15.46 9.26 20.24
CA THR A 82 16.14 9.13 18.95
C THR A 82 15.87 7.76 18.37
N LEU A 83 15.37 7.72 17.15
CA LEU A 83 15.23 6.51 16.35
C LEU A 83 16.35 6.52 15.30
N PRO A 84 17.18 5.48 15.23
CA PRO A 84 18.15 5.34 14.14
C PRO A 84 17.40 5.12 12.81
N GLU A 85 18.14 5.25 11.71
CA GLU A 85 17.63 4.88 10.39
C GLU A 85 17.31 3.38 10.36
N TYR A 86 16.20 3.02 9.71
CA TYR A 86 15.83 1.62 9.52
C TYR A 86 15.04 1.41 8.23
N HIS A 87 14.96 0.15 7.83
CA HIS A 87 14.43 -0.26 6.54
C HIS A 87 13.21 -1.16 6.75
N ILE A 88 12.16 -0.94 5.94
CA ILE A 88 10.97 -1.78 5.92
C ILE A 88 10.91 -2.49 4.57
N THR A 89 11.14 -3.79 4.55
CA THR A 89 11.04 -4.60 3.34
C THR A 89 9.60 -5.08 3.14
N ILE A 90 9.04 -4.78 1.97
CA ILE A 90 7.70 -5.18 1.56
C ILE A 90 7.85 -6.17 0.40
N PRO A 91 7.37 -7.43 0.55
CA PRO A 91 7.43 -8.39 -0.54
C PRO A 91 6.42 -8.03 -1.64
N ALA A 92 6.77 -8.40 -2.87
CA ALA A 92 5.89 -8.29 -4.03
C ALA A 92 4.62 -9.14 -3.83
N ARG A 93 3.49 -8.59 -4.26
CA ARG A 93 2.14 -9.13 -4.26
C ARG A 93 1.52 -8.73 -5.59
N PRO A 94 1.98 -9.30 -6.71
CA PRO A 94 1.51 -8.91 -8.04
C PRO A 94 0.00 -9.14 -8.17
N PHE A 95 -0.70 -8.15 -8.70
CA PHE A 95 -2.16 -8.19 -8.87
C PHE A 95 -2.62 -7.74 -10.26
N LEU A 96 -1.69 -7.29 -11.12
CA LEU A 96 -1.90 -7.01 -12.54
C LEU A 96 -1.20 -8.06 -13.43
N ALA A 97 -1.05 -9.29 -12.94
CA ALA A 97 -0.46 -10.36 -13.72
C ALA A 97 -1.52 -10.97 -14.63
N LEU A 98 -1.16 -11.18 -15.90
CA LEU A 98 -1.93 -12.01 -16.82
C LEU A 98 -1.46 -13.45 -16.67
N ASP A 99 -2.40 -14.37 -16.57
CA ASP A 99 -2.12 -15.80 -16.64
C ASP A 99 -2.33 -16.36 -18.06
N ASP A 100 -1.90 -17.61 -18.28
CA ASP A 100 -2.02 -18.27 -19.59
C ASP A 100 -3.48 -18.51 -20.00
N SER A 101 -4.42 -18.49 -19.06
CA SER A 101 -5.85 -18.60 -19.37
C SER A 101 -6.43 -17.26 -19.81
N ASP A 102 -6.02 -16.16 -19.18
CA ASP A 102 -6.37 -14.80 -19.57
C ASP A 102 -5.92 -14.53 -21.02
N VAL A 103 -4.69 -14.91 -21.36
CA VAL A 103 -4.15 -14.71 -22.73
C VAL A 103 -4.93 -15.51 -23.76
N ARG A 104 -5.31 -16.76 -23.44
CA ARG A 104 -6.16 -17.57 -24.33
C ARG A 104 -7.54 -16.95 -24.50
N GLN A 105 -8.16 -16.50 -23.41
CA GLN A 105 -9.45 -15.83 -23.45
C GLN A 105 -9.43 -14.56 -24.32
N MET A 106 -8.35 -13.79 -24.27
CA MET A 106 -8.15 -12.64 -25.17
C MET A 106 -8.13 -13.07 -26.64
N GLY A 107 -7.40 -14.15 -26.96
CA GLY A 107 -7.36 -14.72 -28.31
C GLY A 107 -8.73 -15.19 -28.79
N ASP A 108 -9.45 -15.95 -27.97
CA ASP A 108 -10.80 -16.43 -28.28
C ASP A 108 -11.77 -15.26 -28.51
N THR A 109 -11.66 -14.20 -27.71
CA THR A 109 -12.48 -12.99 -27.84
C THR A 109 -12.21 -12.28 -29.17
N LEU A 110 -10.94 -12.16 -29.54
CA LEU A 110 -10.54 -11.56 -30.81
C LEU A 110 -11.03 -12.38 -32.01
N GLU A 111 -10.86 -13.71 -31.97
CA GLU A 111 -11.30 -14.59 -33.05
C GLU A 111 -12.82 -14.51 -33.25
N ASN A 112 -13.59 -14.54 -32.15
CA ASN A 112 -15.04 -14.39 -32.21
C ASN A 112 -15.45 -13.04 -32.81
N TYR A 113 -14.79 -11.95 -32.41
CA TYR A 113 -15.05 -10.62 -32.96
C TYR A 113 -14.77 -10.56 -34.48
N LEU A 114 -13.64 -11.09 -34.93
CA LEU A 114 -13.28 -11.10 -36.35
C LEU A 114 -14.27 -11.94 -37.18
N ARG A 115 -14.70 -13.10 -36.67
CA ARG A 115 -15.73 -13.93 -37.34
C ARG A 115 -17.04 -13.17 -37.53
N THR A 116 -17.51 -12.47 -36.49
CA THR A 116 -18.74 -11.65 -36.60
C THR A 116 -18.64 -10.53 -37.62
N LEU A 117 -17.43 -10.03 -37.91
CA LEU A 117 -17.19 -8.99 -38.91
C LEU A 117 -17.10 -9.52 -40.35
N THR A 118 -16.73 -10.79 -40.52
CA THR A 118 -16.55 -11.41 -41.84
C THR A 118 -17.75 -12.21 -42.32
N ASP A 119 -18.64 -12.62 -41.42
CA ASP A 119 -19.87 -13.37 -41.74
C ASP A 119 -21.07 -12.46 -42.10
N ASP A 120 -20.91 -11.13 -42.00
CA ASP A 120 -21.78 -10.09 -42.59
C ASP A 120 -21.24 -9.63 -43.97
#